data_AF-A0A4Y2VJE3-F1
#
_entry.id   AF-A0A4Y2VJE3-F1
#
_cell.length_a   1.000
_cell.length_b   1.000
_cell.length_c   1.000
_cell.angle_alpha   90.00
_cell.angle_beta   90.00
_cell.angle_gamma   90.00
#
_symmetry.space_group_name_H-M   'P 1'
#
loop_
_entity.id
_entity.type
_entity.pdbx_description
1 polymer ?
#
loop_
_entity_poly.entity_id
_entity_poly.type
_entity_poly.pdbx_seq_one_letter_code
_entity_poly.pdbx_strand_id
1 'polypeptide(L)'
;MKDLLKRVLGQAHLLYEEMVTILGDCEALINYRPLTCVSESEHLVPISPSSFLQDIKEWSTPDIDAIDHKSLNRRIKCRQNLQTDLPKRFRNEYLGVLVQRTKCRDTRKLAVGDIVLVSADNFK
;
A
#
# COMPACT_ATOMS: atom_id res chain seq x y z
N MET A 1 2.20 1.79 14.69
CA MET A 1 3.29 0.80 14.72
C MET A 1 4.14 0.88 15.98
N LYS A 2 4.70 2.05 16.33
CA LYS A 2 5.49 2.22 17.57
C LYS A 2 4.80 1.67 18.83
N ASP A 3 3.54 2.01 19.07
CA ASP A 3 2.84 1.56 20.27
C ASP A 3 2.44 0.08 20.21
N LEU A 4 2.24 -0.48 19.00
CA LEU A 4 2.00 -1.91 18.80
C LEU A 4 3.26 -2.72 19.10
N LEU A 5 4.42 -2.29 18.58
CA LEU A 5 5.71 -2.89 18.90
C LEU A 5 6.00 -2.86 20.40
N LYS A 6 5.76 -1.72 21.06
CA LYS A 6 5.90 -1.61 22.52
C LYS A 6 5.02 -2.62 23.28
N ARG A 7 3.78 -2.82 22.83
CA ARG A 7 2.86 -3.80 23.45
C ARG A 7 3.30 -5.24 23.22
N VAL A 8 3.76 -5.56 22.01
CA VAL A 8 4.17 -6.93 21.63
C VAL A 8 5.50 -7.31 22.28
N LEU A 9 6.47 -6.40 22.30
CA LEU A 9 7.80 -6.65 22.86
C LEU A 9 7.81 -6.59 24.39
N GLY A 10 6.92 -5.80 25.01
CA GLY A 10 6.81 -5.72 26.46
C GLY A 10 8.14 -5.32 27.12
N GLN A 11 8.71 -6.24 27.91
CA GLN A 11 10.01 -6.07 28.58
C GLN A 11 11.15 -6.84 27.91
N ALA A 12 10.95 -7.37 26.71
CA ALA A 12 12.01 -8.07 25.98
C ALA A 12 13.15 -7.11 25.62
N HIS A 13 14.38 -7.55 25.85
CA HIS A 13 15.58 -6.85 25.43
C HIS A 13 16.10 -7.49 24.14
N LEU A 14 16.03 -6.73 23.05
CA LEU A 14 16.53 -7.14 21.74
C LEU A 14 17.90 -6.53 21.50
N LEU A 15 18.76 -7.27 20.83
CA LEU A 15 19.98 -6.74 20.24
C LEU A 15 19.63 -5.81 19.06
N TYR A 16 20.59 -4.99 18.66
CA TYR A 16 20.43 -4.07 17.54
C TYR A 16 20.00 -4.79 16.26
N GLU A 17 20.69 -5.88 15.91
CA GLU A 17 20.39 -6.66 14.70
C GLU A 17 18.97 -7.23 14.73
N GLU A 18 18.54 -7.79 15.87
CA GLU A 18 17.19 -8.35 16.03
C GLU A 18 16.11 -7.27 15.91
N MET A 19 16.36 -6.08 16.46
CA MET A 19 15.45 -4.93 16.32
C MET A 19 15.34 -4.47 14.86
N VAL A 20 16.45 -4.44 14.12
CA VAL A 20 16.47 -4.06 12.71
C VAL A 20 15.65 -5.06 11.88
N THR A 21 15.82 -6.36 12.11
CA THR A 21 15.05 -7.40 11.42
C THR A 21 13.55 -7.25 11.70
N ILE A 22 13.15 -7.10 12.97
CA ILE A 22 11.74 -6.95 13.34
C ILE A 22 11.12 -5.69 12.71
N LEU A 23 11.86 -4.59 12.66
CA LEU A 23 11.39 -3.37 12.01
C LEU A 23 11.22 -3.55 10.49
N GLY A 24 12.13 -4.27 9.84
CA GLY A 24 12.00 -4.64 8.43
C GLY A 24 10.77 -5.52 8.16
N ASP A 25 10.51 -6.50 9.02
CA ASP A 25 9.31 -7.35 8.93
C ASP A 25 8.02 -6.52 9.10
N CYS A 26 8.03 -5.59 10.06
CA CYS A 26 6.89 -4.69 10.27
C CYS A 26 6.67 -3.76 9.07
N GLU A 27 7.74 -3.25 8.48
CA GLU A 27 7.67 -2.44 7.26
C GLU A 27 7.06 -3.24 6.11
N ALA A 28 7.59 -4.45 5.86
CA ALA A 28 7.11 -5.33 4.80
C ALA A 28 5.62 -5.65 4.98
N LEU A 29 5.19 -5.95 6.21
CA LEU A 29 3.80 -6.25 6.53
C LEU A 29 2.87 -5.05 6.25
N ILE A 30 3.27 -3.85 6.66
CA ILE A 30 2.50 -2.62 6.40
C ILE A 30 2.42 -2.35 4.90
N ASN A 31 3.55 -2.52 4.19
CA ASN A 31 3.63 -2.23 2.77
C ASN A 31 2.86 -3.23 1.91
N TYR A 32 2.74 -4.48 2.36
CA TYR A 32 1.94 -5.49 1.66
C TYR A 32 0.45 -5.40 1.97
N ARG A 33 0.06 -4.73 3.06
CA ARG A 33 -1.35 -4.66 3.48
C ARG A 33 -2.19 -3.93 2.42
N PRO A 34 -3.25 -4.55 1.89
CA PRO A 34 -4.07 -3.91 0.87
C PRO A 34 -4.82 -2.69 1.44
N LEU A 35 -4.82 -1.60 0.67
CA LEU A 35 -5.60 -0.37 0.94
C LEU A 35 -7.01 -0.48 0.37
N THR A 36 -7.21 -1.34 -0.62
CA THR A 36 -8.51 -1.60 -1.26
C THR A 36 -9.08 -2.94 -0.82
N CYS A 37 -10.38 -3.12 -1.07
CA CYS A 37 -11.05 -4.40 -0.85
C CYS A 37 -10.34 -5.49 -1.67
N VAL A 38 -10.10 -6.63 -1.03
CA VAL A 38 -9.65 -7.84 -1.71
C VAL A 38 -10.91 -8.49 -2.29
N SER A 39 -11.05 -8.47 -3.60
CA SER A 39 -12.19 -9.12 -4.27
C SER A 39 -11.91 -10.62 -4.43
N GLU A 40 -12.96 -11.44 -4.50
CA GLU A 40 -12.84 -12.87 -4.86
C GLU A 40 -12.49 -13.09 -6.34
N SER A 41 -12.56 -12.05 -7.18
CA SER A 41 -12.19 -12.16 -8.59
C SER A 41 -10.67 -12.14 -8.76
N GLU A 42 -10.12 -13.16 -9.42
CA GLU A 42 -8.68 -13.29 -9.69
C GLU A 42 -8.12 -12.15 -10.57
N HIS A 43 -8.99 -11.40 -11.24
CA HIS A 43 -8.61 -10.30 -12.13
C HIS A 43 -8.38 -8.96 -11.41
N LEU A 44 -8.77 -8.83 -10.14
CA LEU A 44 -8.60 -7.60 -9.38
C LEU A 44 -7.50 -7.76 -8.33
N VAL A 45 -6.32 -7.24 -8.64
CA VAL A 45 -5.22 -7.16 -7.68
C VAL A 45 -5.48 -6.01 -6.72
N PRO A 46 -5.55 -6.26 -5.39
CA PRO A 46 -5.76 -5.20 -4.43
C PRO A 46 -4.53 -4.29 -4.37
N ILE A 47 -4.77 -2.99 -4.32
CA ILE A 47 -3.72 -1.99 -4.28
C ILE A 47 -3.15 -1.94 -2.87
N SER A 48 -1.86 -2.20 -2.70
CA SER A 48 -1.12 -2.06 -1.44
C SER A 48 -0.18 -0.85 -1.50
N PRO A 49 0.35 -0.36 -0.36
CA PRO A 49 1.38 0.68 -0.38
C PRO A 49 2.62 0.27 -1.21
N SER A 50 3.01 -1.02 -1.18
CA SER A 50 4.13 -1.53 -1.97
C SER A 50 3.93 -1.40 -3.48
N SER A 51 2.68 -1.44 -3.97
CA SER A 51 2.37 -1.21 -5.39
C SER A 51 2.82 0.16 -5.89
N PHE A 52 3.14 1.09 -4.99
CA PHE A 52 3.62 2.44 -5.32
C PHE A 52 5.07 2.68 -4.94
N LEU A 53 5.56 2.01 -3.90
CA LEU A 53 6.95 2.14 -3.46
C LEU A 53 7.89 1.36 -4.38
N GLN A 54 7.42 0.25 -4.95
CA GLN A 54 8.16 -0.49 -5.94
C GLN A 54 7.97 0.20 -7.29
N ASP A 55 9.08 0.53 -7.96
CA ASP A 55 9.05 0.97 -9.35
C ASP A 55 8.22 -0.04 -10.15
N ILE A 56 7.27 0.45 -10.96
CA ILE A 56 6.59 -0.38 -11.96
C ILE A 56 7.69 -0.88 -12.89
N LYS A 57 8.17 -2.10 -12.61
CA LYS A 57 9.23 -2.74 -13.40
C LYS A 57 8.56 -3.32 -14.64
N GLU A 58 8.17 -2.44 -15.55
CA GLU A 58 7.73 -2.83 -16.88
C GLU A 58 8.96 -3.41 -17.60
N TRP A 59 9.07 -4.75 -17.60
CA TRP A 59 10.16 -5.48 -18.26
C TRP A 59 9.93 -5.58 -19.78
N SER A 60 9.04 -4.78 -20.37
CA SER A 60 8.94 -4.77 -21.83
C SER A 60 10.12 -3.98 -22.39
N THR A 61 11.10 -4.68 -22.97
CA THR A 61 12.06 -4.07 -23.90
C THR A 61 11.25 -3.58 -25.10
N PRO A 62 11.11 -2.25 -25.30
CA PRO A 62 10.41 -1.78 -26.47
C PRO A 62 11.33 -2.03 -27.67
N ASP A 63 10.75 -2.49 -28.78
CA ASP A 63 11.48 -2.83 -30.01
C ASP A 63 12.26 -1.59 -30.50
N ILE A 64 13.59 -1.63 -30.37
CA ILE A 64 14.45 -0.44 -30.46
C ILE A 64 14.50 0.10 -31.90
N ASP A 65 14.26 -0.77 -32.88
CA ASP A 65 14.34 -0.46 -34.31
C ASP A 65 13.18 0.42 -34.81
N ALA A 66 12.12 0.61 -34.01
CA ALA A 66 10.93 1.38 -34.38
C ALA A 66 10.81 2.76 -33.70
N ILE A 67 11.77 3.16 -32.84
CA ILE A 67 11.59 4.29 -31.92
C ILE A 67 12.48 5.49 -32.30
N ASP A 68 11.85 6.56 -32.80
CA ASP A 68 12.52 7.85 -33.02
C ASP A 68 12.99 8.50 -31.71
N HIS A 69 14.16 9.16 -31.72
CA HIS A 69 14.80 9.77 -30.55
C HIS A 69 13.91 10.82 -29.85
N LYS A 70 13.08 11.56 -30.60
CA LYS A 70 12.12 12.52 -30.00
C LYS A 70 10.97 11.78 -29.30
N SER A 71 10.51 10.67 -29.87
CA SER A 71 9.45 9.84 -29.30
C SER A 71 9.90 9.15 -28.00
N LEU A 72 11.16 8.69 -27.96
CA LEU A 72 11.81 8.12 -26.77
C LEU A 72 11.91 9.15 -25.66
N ASN A 73 12.41 10.36 -25.95
CA ASN A 73 12.51 11.46 -24.99
C ASN A 73 11.13 11.88 -24.44
N ARG A 74 10.10 11.92 -25.29
CA ARG A 74 8.73 12.21 -24.85
C ARG A 74 8.19 11.14 -23.90
N ARG A 75 8.42 9.85 -24.21
CA ARG A 75 8.02 8.71 -23.37
C ARG A 75 8.75 8.70 -22.04
N ILE A 76 10.06 8.90 -22.03
CA ILE A 76 10.87 8.98 -20.81
C ILE A 76 10.41 10.14 -19.93
N LYS A 77 10.19 11.32 -20.51
CA LYS A 77 9.67 12.49 -19.77
C LYS A 77 8.27 12.26 -19.21
N CYS A 78 7.39 11.62 -19.98
CA CYS A 78 6.06 11.24 -19.50
C CYS A 78 6.15 10.25 -18.33
N ARG A 79 7.05 9.27 -18.39
CA ARG A 79 7.29 8.31 -17.31
C ARG A 79 7.81 9.00 -16.05
N GLN A 80 8.78 9.90 -16.19
CA GLN A 80 9.29 10.69 -15.06
C GLN A 80 8.19 11.53 -14.40
N ASN A 81 7.35 12.18 -15.20
CA ASN A 81 6.20 12.93 -14.67
C ASN A 81 5.20 12.02 -13.96
N LEU A 82 4.87 10.86 -14.52
CA LEU A 82 3.97 9.88 -13.88
C LEU A 82 4.56 9.37 -12.55
N GLN A 83 5.86 9.05 -12.52
CA GLN A 83 6.56 8.64 -11.30
C GLN A 83 6.50 9.73 -10.21
N THR A 84 6.52 11.01 -10.58
CA THR A 84 6.43 12.10 -9.59
C THR A 84 5.01 12.46 -9.20
N ASP A 85 4.06 12.37 -10.13
CA ASP A 85 2.71 12.91 -9.95
C ASP A 85 1.73 11.87 -9.39
N LEU A 86 1.87 10.59 -9.76
CA LEU A 86 1.00 9.53 -9.25
C LEU A 86 1.05 9.41 -7.72
N PRO A 87 2.23 9.37 -7.06
CA PRO A 87 2.27 9.29 -5.60
C PRO A 87 1.64 10.52 -4.92
N LYS A 88 1.81 11.72 -5.50
CA LYS A 88 1.24 12.97 -4.97
C LYS A 88 -0.28 12.98 -5.09
N ARG A 89 -0.81 12.65 -6.27
CA ARG A 89 -2.26 12.58 -6.50
C ARG A 89 -2.90 11.48 -5.67
N PHE A 90 -2.29 10.30 -5.61
CA PHE A 90 -2.80 9.23 -4.77
C PHE A 90 -2.87 9.64 -3.29
N ARG A 91 -1.82 10.27 -2.75
CA ARG A 91 -1.84 10.76 -1.37
C ARG A 91 -2.94 11.79 -1.13
N ASN A 92 -3.07 12.76 -2.03
CA ASN A 92 -3.97 13.90 -1.82
C ASN A 92 -5.43 13.57 -2.15
N GLU A 93 -5.66 12.82 -3.22
CA GLU A 93 -6.99 12.56 -3.77
C GLU A 93 -7.57 11.23 -3.29
N TYR A 94 -6.74 10.22 -3.01
CA TYR A 94 -7.21 8.88 -2.65
C TYR A 94 -7.02 8.54 -1.16
N LEU A 95 -5.80 8.67 -0.63
CA LEU A 95 -5.56 8.46 0.80
C LEU A 95 -6.31 9.49 1.66
N GLY A 96 -6.43 10.73 1.18
CA GLY A 96 -7.27 11.75 1.83
C GLY A 96 -8.73 11.31 2.00
N VAL A 97 -9.29 10.57 1.03
CA VAL A 97 -10.65 10.03 1.09
C VAL A 97 -10.72 8.78 1.97
N LEU A 98 -9.71 7.92 1.96
CA LEU A 98 -9.61 6.77 2.87
C LEU A 98 -9.48 7.17 4.34
N VAL A 99 -8.92 8.34 4.63
CA VAL A 99 -8.85 8.92 5.99
C VAL A 99 -10.17 9.62 6.38
N GLN A 100 -11.30 9.27 5.74
CA GLN A 100 -12.58 9.35 6.42
C GLN A 100 -12.53 8.41 7.64
N ARG A 101 -11.97 8.93 8.73
CA ARG A 101 -12.25 8.48 10.09
C ARG A 101 -13.74 8.72 10.25
N THR A 102 -14.53 7.72 9.87
CA THR A 102 -15.89 7.61 10.32
C THR A 102 -15.78 7.58 11.84
N LYS A 103 -15.94 8.74 12.48
CA LYS A 103 -16.52 8.78 13.82
C LYS A 103 -17.86 8.11 13.60
N CYS A 104 -17.90 6.79 13.75
CA CYS A 104 -19.08 5.99 13.50
C CYS A 104 -20.12 6.44 14.52
N ARG A 105 -20.92 7.44 14.14
CA ARG A 105 -22.10 7.92 14.85
C ARG A 105 -23.36 7.45 14.13
N ASP A 106 -23.25 6.47 13.24
CA ASP A 106 -24.41 5.92 12.55
C ASP A 106 -24.74 4.53 13.08
N THR A 107 -25.86 4.50 13.81
CA THR A 107 -26.61 3.33 14.29
C THR A 107 -27.36 2.62 13.16
N ARG A 108 -26.85 2.65 11.92
CA ARG A 108 -27.51 1.94 10.81
C ARG A 108 -27.33 0.44 10.99
N LYS A 109 -28.42 -0.32 10.82
CA LYS A 109 -28.38 -1.78 10.85
C LYS A 109 -27.56 -2.28 9.66
N LEU A 110 -26.63 -3.20 9.92
CA LEU A 110 -25.81 -3.84 8.90
C LEU A 110 -26.71 -4.57 7.89
N ALA A 111 -26.41 -4.43 6.60
CA ALA A 111 -27.11 -5.10 5.52
C ALA A 111 -26.20 -6.11 4.79
N VAL A 112 -26.81 -7.10 4.13
CA VAL A 112 -26.08 -8.04 3.27
C VAL A 112 -25.39 -7.25 2.15
N GLY A 113 -24.07 -7.43 2.03
CA GLY A 113 -23.22 -6.70 1.08
C GLY A 113 -22.41 -5.55 1.71
N ASP A 114 -22.63 -5.21 2.98
CA ASP A 114 -21.75 -4.29 3.71
C ASP A 114 -20.39 -4.94 4.00
N ILE A 115 -19.32 -4.17 3.81
CA ILE A 115 -17.95 -4.60 4.09
C ILE A 115 -17.64 -4.33 5.56
N VAL A 116 -17.34 -5.39 6.31
CA VAL A 116 -17.03 -5.31 7.74
C VAL A 116 -15.61 -5.80 8.01
N LEU A 117 -14.96 -5.20 9.02
CA LEU A 117 -13.66 -5.67 9.48
C LEU A 117 -13.87 -6.77 10.52
N VAL A 118 -13.48 -8.00 10.19
CA VAL A 118 -13.50 -9.12 11.12
C VAL A 118 -12.18 -9.11 11.91
N SER A 119 -12.23 -8.68 13.17
CA SER A 119 -11.12 -8.84 14.11
C SER A 119 -11.32 -10.15 14.87
N ALA A 120 -10.33 -11.05 14.81
CA ALA A 120 -10.23 -12.12 15.79
C ALA A 120 -9.50 -11.54 17.01
N ASP A 121 -10.28 -11.02 17.96
CA ASP A 121 -9.72 -10.66 19.26
C ASP A 121 -9.32 -11.97 19.94
N ASN A 122 -8.03 -12.31 19.89
CA ASN A 122 -7.47 -13.33 20.75
C ASN A 122 -7.53 -12.79 22.19
N PHE A 123 -8.67 -13.01 22.85
CA PHE A 123 -8.83 -12.72 24.28
C PHE A 123 -7.77 -13.53 25.05
N LYS A 124 -6.85 -12.80 25.68
CA LYS A 124 -6.05 -13.25 26.83
C LYS A 124 -6.10 -12.18 27.90
#